data_AF-A0A8U0A5G9-F1
#
_entry.id   AF-A0A8U0A5G9-F1
#
_cell.length_a   1.000
_cell.length_b   1.000
_cell.length_c   1.000
_cell.angle_alpha   90.00
_cell.angle_beta   90.00
_cell.angle_gamma   90.00
#
_symmetry.space_group_name_H-M   'P 1'
#
loop_
_entity.id
_entity.type
_entity.pdbx_description
1 polymer ?
#
loop_
_entity_poly.entity_id
_entity_poly.type
_entity_poly.pdbx_seq_one_letter_code
_entity_poly.pdbx_strand_id
1 'polypeptide(L)'
;MLTSSTVAAKPTVDWRPAHSSNYTAANRGASDIDAIVIHVAQGSAEGTVNWFQNPDANVSAHYTIRDDGYKYQSLSDINIGWHAGGVSWYNNATIGIEHGGYVSSGFPNAQYQSSAELVRWLCNEYNIPKSRVSGVASCGGEWGIMGHHQVPESDCGYNDHTDPGSNWDWEYFLSLI
;
A
#
# COMPACT_ATOMS: atom_id res chain seq x y z
N MET A 1 -15.32 -20.59 27.23
CA MET A 1 -15.45 -20.72 25.76
C MET A 1 -14.48 -19.75 25.14
N LEU A 2 -13.38 -20.24 24.57
CA LEU A 2 -12.47 -19.41 23.79
C LEU A 2 -13.02 -19.40 22.36
N THR A 3 -13.56 -18.28 21.91
CA THR A 3 -13.89 -18.07 20.51
C THR A 3 -12.58 -18.01 19.74
N SER A 4 -12.25 -19.07 19.01
CA SER A 4 -11.20 -19.01 17.99
C SER A 4 -11.67 -18.04 16.93
N SER A 5 -11.11 -16.83 16.92
CA SER A 5 -11.24 -15.89 15.81
C SER A 5 -10.51 -16.52 14.63
N THR A 6 -11.25 -17.06 13.67
CA THR A 6 -10.66 -17.43 12.38
C THR A 6 -10.15 -16.15 11.72
N VAL A 7 -8.83 -15.98 11.65
CA VAL A 7 -8.24 -14.95 10.79
C VAL A 7 -8.78 -15.20 9.38
N ALA A 8 -9.37 -14.17 8.78
CA ALA A 8 -9.90 -14.29 7.42
C ALA A 8 -8.75 -14.72 6.49
N ALA A 9 -9.04 -15.60 5.53
CA ALA A 9 -8.04 -16.00 4.55
C ALA A 9 -7.57 -14.77 3.75
N LYS A 10 -6.29 -14.77 3.35
CA LYS A 10 -5.74 -13.73 2.48
C LYS A 10 -6.56 -13.67 1.18
N PRO A 11 -6.98 -12.47 0.73
CA PRO A 11 -7.66 -12.31 -0.55
C PRO A 11 -6.85 -12.89 -1.70
N THR A 12 -7.53 -13.38 -2.73
CA THR A 12 -6.87 -13.90 -3.92
C THR A 12 -6.07 -12.81 -4.62
N VAL A 13 -4.83 -13.13 -4.96
CA VAL A 13 -3.88 -12.27 -5.68
C VAL A 13 -3.19 -13.08 -6.77
N ASP A 14 -2.88 -12.43 -7.88
CA ASP A 14 -2.00 -12.99 -8.91
C ASP A 14 -0.55 -12.60 -8.62
N TRP A 15 0.31 -13.60 -8.44
CA TRP A 15 1.71 -13.39 -8.13
C TRP A 15 2.48 -12.98 -9.39
N ARG A 16 2.95 -11.74 -9.42
CA ARG A 16 3.73 -11.14 -10.51
C ARG A 16 4.97 -10.47 -9.92
N PRO A 17 6.01 -11.25 -9.60
CA PRO A 17 7.11 -10.77 -8.75
C PRO A 17 7.84 -9.59 -9.39
N ALA A 18 8.22 -8.61 -8.56
CA ALA A 18 9.18 -7.59 -8.95
C ALA A 18 10.57 -8.22 -9.19
N HIS A 19 11.41 -7.54 -9.97
CA HIS A 19 12.81 -7.94 -10.10
C HIS A 19 13.53 -7.83 -8.76
N SER A 20 14.48 -8.73 -8.47
CA SER A 20 15.26 -8.74 -7.22
C SER A 20 16.13 -7.50 -7.01
N SER A 21 16.27 -6.65 -8.03
CA SER A 21 17.01 -5.38 -7.96
C SER A 21 16.16 -4.22 -7.43
N ASN A 22 14.85 -4.41 -7.25
CA ASN A 22 13.90 -3.33 -6.98
C ASN A 22 13.33 -3.34 -5.55
N TYR A 23 13.84 -4.21 -4.68
CA TYR A 23 13.39 -4.32 -3.29
C TYR A 23 14.52 -4.84 -2.42
N THR A 24 14.39 -4.66 -1.10
CA THR A 24 15.32 -5.26 -0.14
C THR A 24 14.73 -6.58 0.34
N ALA A 25 15.43 -7.69 0.04
CA ALA A 25 15.09 -8.98 0.62
C ALA A 25 15.22 -8.91 2.15
N ALA A 26 14.17 -9.29 2.85
CA ALA A 26 14.08 -9.15 4.31
C ALA A 26 13.26 -10.30 4.91
N ASN A 27 13.10 -10.26 6.22
CA ASN A 27 12.28 -11.20 6.97
C ASN A 27 11.49 -10.46 8.05
N ARG A 28 10.73 -9.44 7.63
CA ARG A 28 9.88 -8.66 8.53
C ARG A 28 8.87 -9.56 9.23
N GLY A 29 8.78 -9.45 10.54
CA GLY A 29 7.71 -10.00 11.34
C GLY A 29 6.49 -9.09 11.32
N ALA A 30 5.37 -9.59 11.86
CA ALA A 30 4.13 -8.82 11.89
C ALA A 30 4.25 -7.50 12.67
N SER A 31 5.08 -7.45 13.70
CA SER A 31 5.35 -6.24 14.49
C SER A 31 6.23 -5.20 13.79
N ASP A 32 6.79 -5.54 12.63
CA ASP A 32 7.62 -4.61 11.85
C ASP A 32 6.80 -3.87 10.79
N ILE A 33 5.49 -4.15 10.67
CA ILE A 33 4.61 -3.56 9.66
C ILE A 33 3.52 -2.76 10.38
N ASP A 34 3.73 -1.45 10.46
CA ASP A 34 2.87 -0.54 11.21
C ASP A 34 1.82 0.16 10.33
N ALA A 35 2.01 0.21 9.01
CA ALA A 35 1.15 1.02 8.15
C ALA A 35 0.99 0.51 6.71
N ILE A 36 -0.05 1.04 6.05
CA ILE A 36 -0.34 0.80 4.64
C ILE A 36 -0.33 2.13 3.90
N VAL A 37 0.41 2.20 2.80
CA VAL A 37 0.48 3.39 1.93
C VAL A 37 -0.35 3.13 0.67
N ILE A 38 -1.35 3.98 0.45
CA ILE A 38 -2.22 4.00 -0.72
C ILE A 38 -1.60 4.91 -1.78
N HIS A 39 -1.27 4.32 -2.92
CA HIS A 39 -0.66 4.99 -4.07
C HIS A 39 -1.59 5.02 -5.27
N VAL A 40 -1.32 5.94 -6.20
CA VAL A 40 -1.92 5.95 -7.55
C VAL A 40 -0.81 5.98 -8.59
N ALA A 41 -0.80 4.97 -9.46
CA ALA A 41 0.32 4.67 -10.34
C ALA A 41 0.59 5.69 -11.47
N GLN A 42 -0.36 6.59 -11.77
CA GLN A 42 -0.34 7.45 -12.96
C GLN A 42 -0.24 6.65 -14.28
N GLY A 43 -0.94 5.52 -14.34
CA GLY A 43 -0.88 4.55 -15.44
C GLY A 43 -1.75 3.32 -15.17
N SER A 44 -1.63 2.29 -16.01
CA SER A 44 -2.36 1.03 -15.82
C SER A 44 -1.70 0.13 -14.78
N ALA A 45 -2.50 -0.71 -14.10
CA ALA A 45 -1.99 -1.70 -13.15
C ALA A 45 -0.99 -2.67 -13.79
N GLU A 46 -1.25 -3.13 -15.01
CA GLU A 46 -0.32 -3.96 -15.79
C GLU A 46 0.99 -3.23 -16.10
N GLY A 47 0.90 -1.94 -16.43
CA GLY A 47 2.08 -1.10 -16.67
C GLY A 47 2.96 -1.02 -15.42
N THR A 48 2.35 -0.79 -14.25
CA THR A 48 3.02 -0.76 -12.95
C THR A 48 3.72 -2.08 -12.63
N VAL A 49 3.01 -3.21 -12.77
CA VAL A 49 3.57 -4.54 -12.50
C VAL A 49 4.74 -4.86 -13.45
N ASN A 50 4.60 -4.53 -14.73
CA ASN A 50 5.68 -4.69 -15.71
C ASN A 50 6.87 -3.79 -15.37
N TRP A 51 6.63 -2.57 -14.88
CA TRP A 51 7.70 -1.67 -14.45
C TRP A 51 8.49 -2.25 -13.27
N PHE A 52 7.82 -2.85 -12.28
CA PHE A 52 8.49 -3.51 -11.16
C PHE A 52 9.35 -4.71 -11.57
N GLN A 53 9.13 -5.29 -12.75
CA GLN A 53 9.95 -6.37 -13.32
C GLN A 53 11.19 -5.87 -14.08
N ASN A 54 11.27 -4.57 -14.38
CA ASN A 54 12.45 -3.98 -15.00
C ASN A 54 13.58 -3.85 -13.96
N PRO A 55 14.75 -4.49 -14.13
CA PRO A 55 15.86 -4.42 -13.18
C PRO A 55 16.38 -3.00 -12.91
N ASP A 56 16.11 -2.06 -13.80
CA ASP A 56 16.56 -0.67 -13.70
C ASP A 56 15.50 0.28 -13.08
N ALA A 57 14.33 -0.25 -12.69
CA ALA A 57 13.23 0.58 -12.17
C ALA A 57 13.57 1.26 -10.85
N ASN A 58 14.35 0.59 -9.99
CA ASN A 58 14.73 1.07 -8.65
C ASN A 58 13.52 1.44 -7.77
N VAL A 59 12.35 0.85 -8.03
CA VAL A 59 11.10 1.07 -7.28
C VAL A 59 10.26 -0.19 -7.27
N SER A 60 9.49 -0.40 -6.21
CA SER A 60 8.50 -1.49 -6.13
C SER A 60 7.48 -1.25 -5.02
N ALA A 61 6.29 -1.80 -5.19
CA ALA A 61 5.26 -1.90 -4.16
C ALA A 61 4.81 -3.36 -3.98
N HIS A 62 4.10 -3.66 -2.89
CA HIS A 62 3.73 -5.03 -2.56
C HIS A 62 2.54 -5.50 -3.40
N TYR A 63 1.56 -4.63 -3.61
CA TYR A 63 0.34 -4.94 -4.32
C TYR A 63 0.00 -3.89 -5.37
N THR A 64 -0.74 -4.30 -6.40
CA THR A 64 -1.31 -3.41 -7.40
C THR A 64 -2.75 -3.81 -7.68
N ILE A 65 -3.66 -2.85 -7.65
CA ILE A 65 -5.10 -3.04 -7.87
C ILE A 65 -5.49 -2.42 -9.20
N ARG A 66 -6.03 -3.24 -10.10
CA ARG A 66 -6.56 -2.82 -11.39
C ARG A 66 -7.93 -2.15 -11.23
N ASP A 67 -8.33 -1.39 -12.25
CA ASP A 67 -9.60 -0.65 -12.30
C ASP A 67 -10.84 -1.56 -12.17
N ASP A 68 -10.76 -2.81 -12.63
CA ASP A 68 -11.78 -3.84 -12.44
C ASP A 68 -11.71 -4.60 -11.11
N GLY A 69 -10.79 -4.21 -10.21
CA GLY A 69 -10.60 -4.85 -8.91
C GLY A 69 -9.67 -6.06 -8.93
N TYR A 70 -9.07 -6.44 -10.06
CA TYR A 70 -8.06 -7.51 -10.07
C TYR A 70 -6.83 -7.12 -9.24
N LYS A 71 -6.28 -8.06 -8.47
CA LYS A 71 -5.16 -7.82 -7.54
C LYS A 71 -3.91 -8.55 -7.99
N TYR A 72 -2.83 -7.81 -8.19
CA TYR A 72 -1.49 -8.35 -8.35
C TYR A 72 -0.73 -8.25 -7.02
N GLN A 73 0.13 -9.22 -6.74
CA GLN A 73 1.13 -9.14 -5.67
C GLN A 73 2.53 -9.27 -6.28
N SER A 74 3.37 -8.28 -6.02
CA SER A 74 4.72 -8.18 -6.60
C SER A 74 5.82 -8.49 -5.59
N LEU A 75 5.53 -8.37 -4.29
CA LEU A 75 6.46 -8.69 -3.21
C LEU A 75 5.76 -9.49 -2.12
N SER A 76 6.47 -10.41 -1.48
CA SER A 76 6.03 -10.97 -0.19
C SER A 76 6.04 -9.85 0.85
N ASP A 77 5.07 -9.87 1.77
CA ASP A 77 4.93 -8.83 2.80
C ASP A 77 6.19 -8.73 3.69
N ILE A 78 6.93 -9.83 3.85
CA ILE A 78 8.15 -9.86 4.66
C ILE A 78 9.33 -9.12 4.03
N ASN A 79 9.29 -8.87 2.72
CA ASN A 79 10.30 -8.09 2.00
C ASN A 79 9.96 -6.61 2.07
N ILE A 80 10.95 -5.75 1.82
CA ILE A 80 10.78 -4.30 1.88
C ILE A 80 10.72 -3.74 0.46
N GLY A 81 9.54 -3.30 0.05
CA GLY A 81 9.34 -2.55 -1.20
C GLY A 81 9.91 -1.13 -1.12
N TRP A 82 10.31 -0.60 -2.26
CA TRP A 82 10.85 0.76 -2.38
C TRP A 82 9.79 1.68 -2.99
N HIS A 83 8.74 1.99 -2.22
CA HIS A 83 7.57 2.74 -2.70
C HIS A 83 7.37 4.09 -2.01
N ALA A 84 7.76 4.22 -0.74
CA ALA A 84 7.32 5.34 0.09
C ALA A 84 8.17 6.61 -0.08
N GLY A 85 9.28 6.55 -0.82
CA GLY A 85 10.26 7.64 -0.88
C GLY A 85 10.83 7.98 0.52
N GLY A 86 11.67 9.00 0.61
CA GLY A 86 12.17 9.53 1.88
C GLY A 86 13.16 8.64 2.65
N VAL A 87 13.11 8.74 3.98
CA VAL A 87 14.02 8.01 4.88
C VAL A 87 13.66 6.52 4.91
N SER A 88 14.68 5.66 4.84
CA SER A 88 14.52 4.21 4.64
C SER A 88 13.59 3.49 5.64
N TRP A 89 13.32 4.06 6.81
CA TRP A 89 12.48 3.44 7.83
C TRP A 89 11.00 3.35 7.46
N TYR A 90 10.46 4.22 6.61
CA TYR A 90 9.06 4.10 6.17
C TYR A 90 8.86 2.87 5.27
N ASN A 91 9.77 2.64 4.33
CA ASN A 91 9.75 1.41 3.54
C ASN A 91 9.85 0.18 4.45
N ASN A 92 10.68 0.24 5.50
CA ASN A 92 10.79 -0.86 6.48
C ASN A 92 9.48 -1.13 7.22
N ALA A 93 8.70 -0.09 7.53
CA ALA A 93 7.51 -0.18 8.37
C ALA A 93 6.18 -0.34 7.61
N THR A 94 6.19 -0.34 6.27
CA THR A 94 4.94 -0.21 5.50
C THR A 94 4.74 -1.25 4.40
N ILE A 95 3.46 -1.40 4.03
CA ILE A 95 3.00 -2.10 2.82
C ILE A 95 2.45 -1.07 1.83
N GLY A 96 3.10 -0.91 0.68
CA GLY A 96 2.59 -0.11 -0.44
C GLY A 96 1.58 -0.86 -1.31
N ILE A 97 0.47 -0.19 -1.64
CA ILE A 97 -0.57 -0.66 -2.56
C ILE A 97 -0.78 0.39 -3.66
N GLU A 98 -0.48 0.01 -4.89
CA GLU A 98 -0.69 0.82 -6.10
C GLU A 98 -2.09 0.66 -6.67
N HIS A 99 -2.70 1.77 -7.10
CA HIS A 99 -3.97 1.75 -7.82
C HIS A 99 -3.75 2.22 -9.25
N GLY A 100 -4.09 1.37 -10.23
CA GLY A 100 -4.09 1.77 -11.63
C GLY A 100 -5.08 2.92 -11.86
N GLY A 101 -4.64 3.96 -12.56
CA GLY A 101 -5.40 5.19 -12.78
C GLY A 101 -4.53 6.43 -12.68
N TYR A 102 -5.19 7.58 -12.60
CA TYR A 102 -4.56 8.90 -12.53
C TYR A 102 -5.21 9.71 -11.42
N VAL A 103 -4.42 10.48 -10.67
CA VAL A 103 -4.93 11.33 -9.57
C VAL A 103 -5.94 12.38 -10.03
N SER A 104 -5.93 12.71 -11.32
CA SER A 104 -6.87 13.63 -11.97
C SER A 104 -8.23 13.00 -12.33
N SER A 105 -8.40 11.70 -12.10
CA SER A 105 -9.59 10.92 -12.47
C SER A 105 -10.26 10.30 -11.23
N GLY A 106 -11.54 9.91 -11.36
CA GLY A 106 -12.21 9.09 -10.36
C GLY A 106 -11.86 7.61 -10.50
N PHE A 107 -12.00 6.85 -9.42
CA PHE A 107 -11.67 5.42 -9.36
C PHE A 107 -12.94 4.55 -9.36
N PRO A 108 -12.99 3.43 -10.09
CA PRO A 108 -14.17 2.56 -10.11
C PRO A 108 -14.44 1.89 -8.76
N ASN A 109 -15.72 1.60 -8.51
CA ASN A 109 -16.17 0.92 -7.28
C ASN A 109 -15.46 -0.43 -7.06
N ALA A 110 -15.24 -1.22 -8.12
CA ALA A 110 -14.56 -2.52 -8.02
C ALA A 110 -13.14 -2.39 -7.46
N GLN A 111 -12.42 -1.33 -7.83
CA GLN A 111 -11.09 -1.04 -7.33
C GLN A 111 -11.10 -0.68 -5.84
N TYR A 112 -12.05 0.16 -5.40
CA TYR A 112 -12.25 0.48 -3.98
C TYR A 112 -12.58 -0.77 -3.15
N GLN A 113 -13.55 -1.58 -3.58
CA GLN A 113 -13.96 -2.77 -2.84
C GLN A 113 -12.82 -3.78 -2.70
N SER A 114 -12.09 -4.02 -3.79
CA SER A 114 -10.98 -4.95 -3.82
C SER A 114 -9.80 -4.48 -2.97
N SER A 115 -9.49 -3.19 -3.02
CA SER A 115 -8.47 -2.58 -2.17
C SER A 115 -8.87 -2.63 -0.69
N ALA A 116 -10.12 -2.30 -0.36
CA ALA A 116 -10.61 -2.30 1.02
C ALA A 116 -10.66 -3.71 1.62
N GLU A 117 -10.99 -4.74 0.82
CA GLU A 117 -10.87 -6.14 1.21
C GLU A 117 -9.42 -6.51 1.59
N LEU A 118 -8.45 -6.14 0.74
CA LEU A 118 -7.04 -6.39 0.98
C LEU A 118 -6.54 -5.62 2.20
N VAL A 119 -6.85 -4.33 2.32
CA VAL A 119 -6.44 -3.48 3.45
C VAL A 119 -7.03 -3.99 4.76
N ARG A 120 -8.31 -4.39 4.79
CA ARG A 120 -8.90 -5.00 5.98
C ARG A 120 -8.13 -6.25 6.40
N TRP A 121 -7.78 -7.13 5.46
CA TRP A 121 -7.02 -8.33 5.75
C TRP A 121 -5.63 -7.99 6.30
N LEU A 122 -4.88 -7.10 5.64
CA LEU A 122 -3.57 -6.62 6.09
C LEU A 122 -3.63 -6.01 7.49
N CYS A 123 -4.63 -5.18 7.77
CA CYS A 123 -4.81 -4.58 9.09
C CYS A 123 -5.10 -5.61 10.18
N ASN A 124 -5.80 -6.70 9.87
CA ASN A 124 -6.02 -7.78 10.83
C ASN A 124 -4.76 -8.62 11.04
N GLU A 125 -4.05 -8.95 9.96
CA GLU A 125 -2.84 -9.79 10.00
C GLU A 125 -1.70 -9.10 10.76
N TYR A 126 -1.52 -7.80 10.52
CA TYR A 126 -0.40 -7.02 11.07
C TYR A 126 -0.80 -6.11 12.24
N ASN A 127 -2.04 -6.21 12.73
CA ASN A 127 -2.58 -5.37 13.81
C ASN A 127 -2.45 -3.86 13.56
N ILE A 128 -2.60 -3.44 12.29
CA ILE A 128 -2.55 -2.04 11.87
C ILE A 128 -3.90 -1.36 12.17
N PRO A 129 -3.92 -0.14 12.74
CA PRO A 129 -5.16 0.62 12.92
C PRO A 129 -5.92 0.80 11.60
N LYS A 130 -7.21 0.47 11.58
CA LYS A 130 -8.12 0.64 10.43
C LYS A 130 -8.62 2.08 10.30
N SER A 131 -7.73 3.04 10.54
CA SER A 131 -8.03 4.46 10.49
C SER A 131 -7.00 5.15 9.62
N ARG A 132 -7.43 6.20 8.94
CA ARG A 132 -6.50 7.07 8.23
C ARG A 132 -5.67 7.86 9.22
N VAL A 133 -4.36 7.91 9.01
CA VAL A 133 -3.46 8.74 9.80
C VAL A 133 -3.80 10.21 9.60
N SER A 134 -3.83 10.96 10.71
CA SER A 134 -3.98 12.41 10.66
C SER A 134 -2.64 13.07 10.34
N GLY A 135 -2.62 14.00 9.39
CA GLY A 135 -1.41 14.75 9.07
C GLY A 135 -0.29 13.92 8.40
N VAL A 136 0.96 14.17 8.79
CA VAL A 136 2.16 13.51 8.29
C VAL A 136 2.45 12.26 9.13
N ALA A 137 2.61 11.11 8.47
CA ALA A 137 2.77 9.82 9.12
C ALA A 137 3.99 9.75 10.04
N SER A 138 3.81 9.02 11.15
CA SER A 138 4.67 8.82 12.33
C SER A 138 5.29 10.04 13.02
N CYS A 139 5.18 11.24 12.47
CA CYS A 139 5.59 12.47 13.12
C CYS A 139 4.62 12.96 14.20
N GLY A 140 3.36 12.52 14.12
CA GLY A 140 2.38 12.60 15.21
C GLY A 140 2.34 11.34 16.10
N GLY A 141 3.20 10.35 15.87
CA GLY A 141 3.15 9.04 16.54
C GLY A 141 1.99 8.13 16.10
N GLU A 142 1.28 8.49 15.02
CA GLU A 142 0.16 7.73 14.50
C GLU A 142 0.57 6.85 13.32
N TRP A 143 0.09 5.61 13.37
CA TRP A 143 0.22 4.58 12.34
C TRP A 143 -1.17 4.12 11.89
N GLY A 144 -1.26 3.51 10.70
CA GLY A 144 -2.54 3.17 10.09
C GLY A 144 -2.48 3.23 8.56
N ILE A 145 -3.55 3.72 7.96
CA ILE A 145 -3.68 3.86 6.50
C ILE A 145 -3.34 5.29 6.11
N MET A 146 -2.55 5.48 5.06
CA MET A 146 -2.11 6.82 4.62
C MET A 146 -1.98 6.91 3.10
N GLY A 147 -2.09 8.12 2.56
CA GLY A 147 -1.67 8.38 1.18
C GLY A 147 -0.17 8.60 1.08
N HIS A 148 0.41 8.44 -0.11
CA HIS A 148 1.85 8.68 -0.30
C HIS A 148 2.24 10.11 0.07
N HIS A 149 1.41 11.12 -0.23
CA HIS A 149 1.67 12.51 0.16
C HIS A 149 1.91 12.70 1.68
N GLN A 150 1.34 11.81 2.51
CA GLN A 150 1.47 11.87 3.98
C GLN A 150 2.77 11.24 4.48
N VAL A 151 3.55 10.57 3.63
CA VAL A 151 4.86 10.02 3.99
C VAL A 151 5.91 11.12 3.90
N PRO A 152 6.61 11.48 4.98
CA PRO A 152 7.59 12.55 4.92
C PRO A 152 8.90 12.15 4.22
N GLU A 153 9.49 13.08 3.47
CA GLU A 153 10.82 12.89 2.86
C GLU A 153 11.98 13.03 3.85
N SER A 154 11.77 13.84 4.89
CA SER A 154 12.78 14.19 5.92
C SER A 154 12.11 14.21 7.31
N ASP A 155 12.51 15.11 8.20
CA ASP A 155 11.88 15.27 9.53
C ASP A 155 10.51 15.95 9.41
N CYS A 156 9.46 15.13 9.34
CA CYS A 156 8.08 15.52 9.64
C CYS A 156 7.38 16.57 8.76
N GLY A 157 7.91 16.84 7.57
CA GLY A 157 7.20 17.59 6.52
C GLY A 157 6.55 16.68 5.49
N TYR A 158 5.38 17.06 4.96
CA TYR A 158 4.80 16.41 3.78
C TYR A 158 5.83 16.34 2.63
N ASN A 159 5.77 15.29 1.82
CA ASN A 159 6.56 15.20 0.60
C ASN A 159 5.89 16.00 -0.55
N ASP A 160 6.53 15.99 -1.72
CA ASP A 160 6.01 16.62 -2.94
C ASP A 160 5.13 15.67 -3.80
N HIS A 161 4.91 14.43 -3.33
CA HIS A 161 3.97 13.52 -3.94
C HIS A 161 2.54 14.03 -3.78
N THR A 162 1.70 13.69 -4.76
CA THR A 162 0.32 14.18 -4.82
C THR A 162 -0.71 13.07 -4.67
N ASP A 163 -0.28 11.81 -4.70
CA ASP A 163 -1.15 10.66 -4.68
C ASP A 163 -1.57 10.28 -3.23
N PRO A 164 -2.77 9.69 -3.06
CA PRO A 164 -3.71 9.25 -4.09
C PRO A 164 -4.57 10.38 -4.71
N GLY A 165 -4.32 11.64 -4.35
CA GLY A 165 -4.98 12.80 -4.94
C GLY A 165 -6.36 13.10 -4.33
N SER A 166 -6.90 14.27 -4.67
CA SER A 166 -8.19 14.73 -4.15
C SER A 166 -9.39 13.96 -4.70
N ASN A 167 -9.21 13.20 -5.78
CA ASN A 167 -10.25 12.34 -6.34
C ASN A 167 -10.32 10.95 -5.67
N TRP A 168 -9.37 10.63 -4.78
CA TRP A 168 -9.50 9.45 -3.94
C TRP A 168 -10.46 9.73 -2.79
N ASP A 169 -11.65 9.13 -2.87
CA ASP A 169 -12.67 9.21 -1.83
C ASP A 169 -12.27 8.39 -0.59
N TRP A 170 -11.60 9.06 0.36
CA TRP A 170 -11.19 8.48 1.61
C TRP A 170 -12.36 8.06 2.50
N GLU A 171 -13.46 8.81 2.52
CA GLU A 171 -14.61 8.50 3.35
C GLU A 171 -15.26 7.21 2.87
N TYR A 172 -15.49 7.12 1.55
CA TYR A 172 -16.01 5.90 0.95
C TYR A 172 -15.07 4.71 1.18
N PHE A 173 -13.78 4.87 0.90
CA PHE A 173 -12.79 3.80 1.08
C PHE A 173 -12.75 3.27 2.52
N LEU A 174 -12.70 4.16 3.51
CA LEU A 174 -12.67 3.77 4.92
C LEU A 174 -13.99 3.14 5.39
N SER A 175 -15.13 3.53 4.81
CA SER A 175 -16.42 2.89 5.11
C SER A 175 -16.48 1.42 4.67
N LEU A 176 -15.61 1.03 3.73
CA LEU A 176 -15.49 -0.32 3.19
C LEU A 176 -14.46 -1.18 3.93
N ILE A 177 -13.84 -0.72 5.02
CA ILE A 177 -12.78 -1.42 5.78
C ILE A 177 -13.30 -1.80 7.16
#